data_AF-A0A7Z0MRN7-F1
#
_entry.id   AF-A0A7Z0MRN7-F1
#
_cell.length_a   1.000
_cell.length_b   1.000
_cell.length_c   1.000
_cell.angle_alpha   90.00
_cell.angle_beta   90.00
_cell.angle_gamma   90.00
#
_symmetry.space_group_name_H-M   'P 1'
#
loop_
_entity.id
_entity.type
_entity.pdbx_description
1 polymer ?
#
loop_
_entity_poly.entity_id
_entity_poly.type
_entity_poly.pdbx_seq_one_letter_code
_entity_poly.pdbx_strand_id
1 'polypeptide(L)'
;MVASSLFDPEFYLKQNPDVAAAGMTALSHFEQYGMTEDRSPFSLFNAQYYLAQNADVAQAVGQGYMSAVQHFMQYGSNEIRDFSPLFDVQAYLAANPDVSAAVQEGLISPLQHFLEYGVAESRDLGNGVNLADFDQDPIFSAAVAAGNLQEAVERLGEVIPFLPDFIAPTGWQVIPIDTLTDQDFMLPAWLGPGVISLIENLQNKILNSGLLSPENLNPDGTLKDPTALIELVMEDFGGFSPIDLIGQLPEGIEFPMG
;
A
#
# COMPACT_ATOMS: atom_id res chain seq x y z
N MET A 1 15.03 15.15 -13.48
CA MET A 1 15.49 14.22 -12.43
C MET A 1 14.27 13.88 -11.61
N VAL A 2 14.12 12.60 -11.25
CA VAL A 2 13.10 12.17 -10.29
C VAL A 2 13.42 12.80 -8.94
N ALA A 3 12.42 13.38 -8.26
CA ALA A 3 12.62 13.83 -6.88
C ALA A 3 12.99 12.62 -6.03
N SER A 4 14.03 12.72 -5.19
CA SER A 4 14.53 11.59 -4.40
C SER A 4 13.47 11.01 -3.45
N SER A 5 12.49 11.81 -3.04
CA SER A 5 11.36 11.37 -2.23
C SER A 5 10.41 10.44 -3.00
N LEU A 6 10.30 10.55 -4.33
CA LEU A 6 9.38 9.77 -5.16
C LEU A 6 9.99 8.47 -5.71
N PHE A 7 11.13 8.03 -5.17
CA PHE A 7 11.78 6.79 -5.59
C PHE A 7 12.46 6.12 -4.39
N ASP A 8 12.12 4.86 -4.16
CA ASP A 8 12.71 4.02 -3.13
C ASP A 8 13.63 2.97 -3.80
N PRO A 9 14.97 3.13 -3.69
CA PRO A 9 15.90 2.19 -4.30
C PRO A 9 15.88 0.80 -3.65
N GLU A 10 15.56 0.70 -2.36
CA GLU A 10 15.54 -0.57 -1.64
C GLU A 10 14.30 -1.37 -2.02
N PHE A 11 13.12 -0.74 -1.98
CA PHE A 11 11.87 -1.28 -2.52
C PHE A 11 12.05 -1.69 -3.98
N TYR A 12 12.64 -0.81 -4.81
CA TYR A 12 12.80 -1.09 -6.23
C TYR A 12 13.66 -2.32 -6.49
N LEU A 13 14.78 -2.51 -5.78
CA LEU A 13 15.63 -3.69 -5.95
C LEU A 13 15.00 -4.95 -5.35
N LYS A 14 14.26 -4.83 -4.24
CA LYS A 14 13.48 -5.92 -3.65
C LYS A 14 12.42 -6.44 -4.63
N GLN A 15 11.70 -5.53 -5.29
CA GLN A 15 10.65 -5.86 -6.25
C GLN A 15 11.19 -6.32 -7.61
N ASN A 16 12.45 -5.98 -7.93
CA ASN A 16 13.08 -6.26 -9.21
C ASN A 16 14.42 -7.01 -9.05
N PRO A 17 14.40 -8.31 -8.65
CA PRO A 17 15.62 -9.08 -8.41
C PRO A 17 16.52 -9.24 -9.65
N ASP A 18 15.95 -9.16 -10.85
CA ASP A 18 16.69 -9.14 -12.12
C ASP A 18 17.60 -7.92 -12.23
N VAL A 19 17.15 -6.76 -11.77
CA VAL A 19 17.93 -5.52 -11.73
C VAL A 19 19.04 -5.61 -10.70
N ALA A 20 18.74 -6.16 -9.52
CA ALA A 20 19.74 -6.39 -8.47
C ALA A 20 20.86 -7.32 -8.97
N ALA A 21 20.52 -8.37 -9.73
CA ALA A 21 21.48 -9.29 -10.33
C ALA A 21 22.32 -8.66 -11.46
N ALA A 22 21.76 -7.68 -12.18
CA ALA A 22 22.43 -7.00 -13.29
C ALA A 22 23.52 -6.00 -12.84
N GLY A 23 23.58 -5.64 -11.55
CA GLY A 23 24.59 -4.74 -10.99
C GLY A 23 24.45 -3.27 -11.40
N MET A 24 23.30 -2.89 -11.98
CA MET A 24 22.94 -1.49 -12.19
C MET A 24 22.45 -0.86 -10.88
N THR A 25 22.59 0.46 -10.74
CA THR A 25 21.92 1.15 -9.63
C THR A 25 20.42 1.18 -9.87
N ALA A 26 19.63 1.08 -8.81
CA ALA A 26 18.17 1.09 -8.86
C ALA A 26 17.65 2.30 -9.66
N LEU A 27 18.13 3.50 -9.32
CA LEU A 27 17.71 4.74 -9.99
C LEU A 27 18.11 4.76 -11.47
N SER A 28 19.32 4.31 -11.83
CA SER A 28 19.75 4.27 -13.23
C SER A 28 18.88 3.32 -14.06
N HIS A 29 18.54 2.16 -13.50
CA HIS A 29 17.64 1.24 -14.17
C HIS A 29 16.22 1.82 -14.29
N PHE A 30 15.71 2.41 -13.21
CA PHE A 30 14.38 3.00 -13.18
C PHE A 30 14.23 4.13 -14.22
N GLU A 31 15.19 5.04 -14.28
CA GLU A 31 15.16 6.16 -15.22
C GLU A 31 15.30 5.70 -16.69
N GLN A 32 16.09 4.66 -16.93
CA GLN A 32 16.37 4.19 -18.29
C GLN A 32 15.32 3.20 -18.83
N TYR A 33 14.75 2.36 -17.96
CA TYR A 33 13.89 1.24 -18.34
C TYR A 33 12.64 1.16 -17.46
N GLY A 34 12.81 1.25 -16.13
CA GLY A 34 11.76 0.95 -15.18
C GLY A 34 10.48 1.76 -15.36
N MET A 35 10.60 3.06 -15.65
CA MET A 35 9.43 3.88 -15.96
C MET A 35 8.65 3.31 -17.14
N THR A 36 9.29 3.04 -18.28
CA THR A 36 8.61 2.51 -19.48
C THR A 36 8.15 1.05 -19.34
N GLU A 37 8.78 0.30 -18.46
CA GLU A 37 8.38 -1.07 -18.08
C GLU A 37 7.27 -1.11 -17.03
N ASP A 38 6.76 0.06 -16.62
CA ASP A 38 5.71 0.22 -15.60
C ASP A 38 6.07 -0.39 -14.23
N ARG A 39 7.36 -0.42 -13.89
CA ARG A 39 7.85 -0.91 -12.60
C ARG A 39 7.63 0.15 -11.52
N SER A 40 6.93 -0.20 -10.44
CA SER A 40 6.59 0.74 -9.36
C SER A 40 7.84 1.38 -8.72
N PRO A 41 7.82 2.70 -8.50
CA PRO A 41 8.96 3.42 -7.90
C PRO A 41 9.01 3.37 -6.37
N PHE A 42 7.90 3.08 -5.70
CA PHE A 42 7.78 2.98 -4.24
C PHE A 42 6.52 2.20 -3.86
N SER A 43 6.42 1.77 -2.60
CA SER A 43 5.42 0.83 -2.07
C SER A 43 3.96 1.29 -2.18
N LEU A 44 3.69 2.60 -2.08
CA LEU A 44 2.32 3.12 -2.16
C LEU A 44 1.78 3.30 -3.59
N PHE A 45 2.62 3.29 -4.62
CA PHE A 45 2.15 3.51 -5.99
C PHE A 45 1.48 2.25 -6.55
N ASN A 46 0.19 2.35 -6.86
CA ASN A 46 -0.57 1.27 -7.50
C ASN A 46 -0.97 1.70 -8.92
N ALA A 47 -0.31 1.14 -9.94
CA ALA A 47 -0.53 1.48 -11.35
C ALA A 47 -1.98 1.19 -11.78
N GLN A 48 -2.55 0.05 -11.37
CA GLN A 48 -3.91 -0.34 -11.74
C GLN A 48 -4.94 0.64 -11.17
N TYR A 49 -4.80 0.99 -9.90
CA TYR A 49 -5.63 2.00 -9.24
C TYR A 49 -5.46 3.36 -9.91
N TYR A 50 -4.22 3.77 -10.16
CA TYR A 50 -3.92 5.03 -10.84
C TYR A 50 -4.63 5.12 -12.20
N LEU A 51 -4.59 4.06 -13.02
CA LEU A 51 -5.29 4.05 -14.31
C LEU A 51 -6.81 3.99 -14.15
N ALA A 52 -7.33 3.30 -13.14
CA ALA A 52 -8.76 3.25 -12.86
C ALA A 52 -9.33 4.62 -12.47
N GLN A 53 -8.57 5.41 -11.70
CA GLN A 53 -8.98 6.77 -11.29
C GLN A 53 -8.73 7.83 -12.38
N ASN A 54 -7.82 7.56 -13.32
CA ASN A 54 -7.35 8.55 -14.29
C ASN A 54 -7.60 8.07 -15.73
N ALA A 55 -8.86 8.18 -16.17
CA ALA A 55 -9.31 7.66 -17.47
C ALA A 55 -8.56 8.23 -18.69
N ASP A 56 -8.14 9.49 -18.62
CA ASP A 56 -7.31 10.13 -19.65
C ASP A 56 -5.91 9.50 -19.73
N VAL A 57 -5.32 9.16 -18.58
CA VAL A 57 -4.04 8.46 -18.49
C VAL A 57 -4.19 7.02 -18.98
N ALA A 58 -5.25 6.31 -18.57
CA ALA A 58 -5.56 4.97 -19.07
C ALA A 58 -5.68 4.95 -20.60
N GLN A 59 -6.32 5.97 -21.18
CA GLN A 59 -6.40 6.12 -22.63
C GLN A 59 -5.02 6.32 -23.28
N ALA A 60 -4.14 7.14 -22.68
CA ALA A 60 -2.79 7.38 -23.18
C ALA A 60 -1.92 6.11 -23.12
N VAL A 61 -2.02 5.36 -22.01
CA VAL A 61 -1.34 4.07 -21.82
C VAL A 61 -1.84 3.03 -22.81
N GLY A 62 -3.16 2.92 -23.00
CA GLY A 62 -3.76 2.00 -23.97
C GLY A 62 -3.39 2.30 -25.44
N GLN A 63 -2.98 3.54 -25.74
CA GLN A 63 -2.44 3.94 -27.04
C GLN A 63 -0.92 3.78 -27.16
N GLY A 64 -0.25 3.37 -26.09
CA GLY A 64 1.20 3.17 -26.06
C GLY A 64 2.01 4.46 -26.07
N TYR A 65 1.44 5.61 -25.68
CA TYR A 65 2.18 6.87 -25.63
C TYR A 65 3.15 6.93 -24.44
N MET A 66 2.78 6.29 -23.34
CA MET A 66 3.56 6.23 -22.11
C MET A 66 3.03 5.11 -21.21
N SER A 67 3.73 4.80 -20.12
CA SER A 67 3.24 3.92 -19.04
C SER A 67 2.55 4.72 -17.93
N ALA A 68 1.89 4.02 -17.00
CA ALA A 68 1.23 4.63 -15.85
C ALA A 68 2.27 5.29 -14.93
N VAL A 69 3.35 4.57 -14.62
CA VAL A 69 4.48 5.06 -13.84
C VAL A 69 5.11 6.28 -14.50
N GLN A 70 5.35 6.24 -15.81
CA GLN A 70 5.94 7.37 -16.52
C GLN A 70 5.06 8.63 -16.43
N HIS A 71 3.74 8.48 -16.57
CA HIS A 71 2.82 9.60 -16.42
C HIS A 71 2.82 10.14 -14.99
N PHE A 72 2.76 9.26 -14.00
CA PHE A 72 2.76 9.65 -12.60
C PHE A 72 4.02 10.43 -12.21
N MET A 73 5.20 9.94 -12.60
CA MET A 73 6.48 10.55 -12.27
C MET A 73 6.69 11.89 -12.96
N GLN A 74 6.16 12.09 -14.17
CA GLN A 74 6.32 13.33 -14.92
C GLN A 74 5.25 14.38 -14.61
N TYR A 75 4.03 13.94 -14.34
CA TYR A 75 2.86 14.81 -14.22
C TYR A 75 2.05 14.50 -12.97
N GLY A 76 1.63 13.24 -12.80
CA GLY A 76 0.61 12.85 -11.81
C GLY A 76 0.89 13.24 -10.38
N SER A 77 2.15 13.14 -9.93
CA SER A 77 2.57 13.53 -8.58
C SER A 77 2.35 15.02 -8.25
N ASN A 78 2.15 15.88 -9.26
CA ASN A 78 1.88 17.30 -9.12
C ASN A 78 0.45 17.70 -9.52
N GLU A 79 -0.37 16.76 -10.02
CA GLU A 79 -1.71 17.04 -10.57
C GLU A 79 -2.86 16.75 -9.60
N ILE A 80 -2.59 16.54 -8.30
CA ILE A 80 -3.60 16.17 -7.29
C ILE A 80 -4.43 14.95 -7.78
N ARG A 81 -3.72 13.90 -8.22
CA ARG A 81 -4.31 12.65 -8.71
C ARG A 81 -4.08 11.54 -7.71
N ASP A 82 -5.12 10.76 -7.42
CA ASP A 82 -5.01 9.59 -6.56
C ASP A 82 -4.23 8.48 -7.28
N PHE A 83 -3.22 7.96 -6.59
CA PHE A 83 -2.26 6.99 -7.11
C PHE A 83 -2.19 5.73 -6.26
N SER A 84 -2.90 5.73 -5.13
CA SER A 84 -2.95 4.64 -4.18
C SER A 84 -4.36 4.53 -3.61
N PRO A 85 -4.87 3.32 -3.40
CA PRO A 85 -6.09 3.13 -2.63
C PRO A 85 -5.95 3.54 -1.16
N LEU A 86 -4.72 3.64 -0.65
CA LEU A 86 -4.44 3.97 0.75
C LEU A 86 -4.21 5.45 1.00
N PHE A 87 -4.09 6.25 -0.07
CA PHE A 87 -3.80 7.67 0.00
C PHE A 87 -4.76 8.43 -0.90
N ASP A 88 -5.80 9.00 -0.29
CA ASP A 88 -6.73 9.93 -0.94
C ASP A 88 -6.14 11.34 -0.84
N VAL A 89 -5.71 11.89 -1.97
CA VAL A 89 -5.00 13.17 -2.01
C VAL A 89 -5.91 14.31 -1.55
N GLN A 90 -7.19 14.26 -1.91
CA GLN A 90 -8.17 15.28 -1.61
C GLN A 90 -8.53 15.25 -0.13
N ALA A 91 -8.70 14.06 0.45
CA ALA A 91 -8.92 13.87 1.87
C ALA A 91 -7.71 14.36 2.69
N TYR A 92 -6.49 14.04 2.25
CA TYR A 92 -5.27 14.52 2.89
C TYR A 92 -5.20 16.06 2.92
N LEU A 93 -5.50 16.72 1.81
CA LEU A 93 -5.51 18.19 1.73
C LEU A 93 -6.67 18.81 2.53
N ALA A 94 -7.81 18.13 2.63
CA ALA A 94 -8.93 18.58 3.46
C ALA A 94 -8.61 18.48 4.96
N ALA A 95 -7.94 17.42 5.38
CA ALA A 95 -7.50 17.20 6.76
C ALA A 95 -6.34 18.12 7.18
N ASN A 96 -5.54 18.60 6.21
CA ASN A 96 -4.36 19.44 6.45
C ASN A 96 -4.45 20.79 5.71
N PRO A 97 -5.19 21.79 6.23
CA PRO A 97 -5.41 23.07 5.56
C PRO A 97 -4.12 23.87 5.29
N ASP A 98 -3.11 23.73 6.14
CA ASP A 98 -1.80 24.36 5.97
C ASP A 98 -1.05 23.78 4.76
N VAL A 99 -1.13 22.46 4.56
CA VAL A 99 -0.58 21.78 3.39
C VAL A 99 -1.33 22.19 2.12
N SER A 100 -2.67 22.24 2.20
CA SER A 100 -3.51 22.71 1.08
C SER A 100 -3.14 24.11 0.62
N ALA A 101 -2.88 25.04 1.54
CA ALA A 101 -2.38 26.38 1.21
C ALA A 101 -1.02 26.33 0.50
N ALA A 102 -0.06 25.54 0.99
CA ALA A 102 1.26 25.41 0.36
C ALA A 102 1.19 24.80 -1.05
N VAL A 103 0.31 23.83 -1.27
CA VAL A 103 0.07 23.23 -2.60
C VAL A 103 -0.55 24.26 -3.55
N GLN A 104 -1.52 25.07 -3.10
CA GLN A 104 -2.13 26.12 -3.92
C GLN A 104 -1.13 27.22 -4.32
N GLU A 105 -0.13 27.48 -3.47
CA GLU A 105 0.98 28.38 -3.77
C GLU A 105 2.07 27.75 -4.66
N GLY A 106 1.94 26.46 -4.98
CA GLY A 106 2.91 25.72 -5.79
C GLY A 106 4.26 25.50 -5.09
N LEU A 107 4.27 25.55 -3.76
CA LEU A 107 5.50 25.39 -2.96
C LEU A 107 5.93 23.93 -2.83
N ILE A 108 4.97 23.02 -2.81
CA ILE A 108 5.17 21.58 -2.61
C ILE A 108 3.99 20.81 -3.21
N SER A 109 4.20 19.57 -3.64
CA SER A 109 3.10 18.68 -4.00
C SER A 109 2.53 17.96 -2.77
N PRO A 110 1.27 17.47 -2.79
CA PRO A 110 0.70 16.73 -1.67
C PRO A 110 1.53 15.51 -1.27
N LEU A 111 1.97 14.73 -2.26
CA LEU A 111 2.78 13.55 -2.03
C LEU A 111 4.18 13.91 -1.51
N GLN A 112 4.81 14.94 -2.07
CA GLN A 112 6.11 15.39 -1.57
C GLN A 112 5.99 15.83 -0.12
N HIS A 113 4.94 16.57 0.24
CA HIS A 113 4.69 16.94 1.62
C HIS A 113 4.52 15.71 2.51
N PHE A 114 3.68 14.75 2.11
CA PHE A 114 3.46 13.53 2.87
C PHE A 114 4.77 12.77 3.14
N LEU A 115 5.59 12.57 2.12
CA LEU A 115 6.83 11.79 2.22
C LEU A 115 7.96 12.52 2.96
N GLU A 116 8.04 13.85 2.87
CA GLU A 116 9.12 14.63 3.50
C GLU A 116 8.78 15.12 4.92
N TYR A 117 7.50 15.35 5.20
CA TYR A 117 7.04 15.95 6.46
C TYR A 117 5.89 15.18 7.08
N GLY A 118 4.90 14.77 6.28
CA GLY A 118 3.63 14.23 6.76
C GLY A 118 3.77 13.03 7.69
N VAL A 119 4.64 12.08 7.33
CA VAL A 119 4.94 10.90 8.15
C VAL A 119 5.58 11.29 9.48
N ALA A 120 6.59 12.16 9.46
CA ALA A 120 7.31 12.58 10.66
C ALA A 120 6.49 13.52 11.57
N GLU A 121 5.49 14.20 11.02
CA GLU A 121 4.57 15.09 11.73
C GLU A 121 3.29 14.39 12.19
N SER A 122 3.18 13.07 11.99
CA SER A 122 1.99 12.27 12.32
C SER A 122 0.70 12.86 11.75
N ARG A 123 0.71 13.28 10.48
CA ARG A 123 -0.44 13.93 9.83
C ARG A 123 -1.63 12.99 9.65
N ASP A 124 -2.83 13.54 9.69
CA ASP A 124 -4.08 12.84 9.35
C ASP A 124 -4.17 12.64 7.83
N LEU A 125 -4.44 11.41 7.37
CA LEU A 125 -4.62 11.08 5.95
C LEU A 125 -6.01 11.43 5.42
N GLY A 126 -6.98 11.71 6.30
CA GLY A 126 -8.34 12.13 5.95
C GLY A 126 -9.28 10.99 5.54
N ASN A 127 -8.76 9.78 5.37
CA ASN A 127 -9.52 8.56 5.07
C ASN A 127 -9.68 7.67 6.31
N GLY A 128 -9.85 8.29 7.48
CA GLY A 128 -9.99 7.60 8.77
C GLY A 128 -8.67 7.01 9.31
N VAL A 129 -7.53 7.38 8.70
CA VAL A 129 -6.20 7.00 9.19
C VAL A 129 -5.50 8.24 9.74
N ASN A 130 -5.26 8.26 11.05
CA ASN A 130 -4.37 9.25 11.66
C ASN A 130 -3.01 8.61 11.93
N LEU A 131 -1.93 9.19 11.41
CA LEU A 131 -0.60 8.62 11.61
C LEU A 131 -0.15 8.65 13.08
N ALA A 132 -0.78 9.45 13.94
CA ALA A 132 -0.56 9.38 15.39
C ALA A 132 -1.02 8.05 16.01
N ASP A 133 -1.93 7.32 15.36
CA ASP A 133 -2.36 5.99 15.83
C ASP A 133 -1.26 4.94 15.66
N PHE A 134 -0.22 5.22 14.86
CA PHE A 134 0.94 4.37 14.65
C PHE A 134 2.06 4.58 15.69
N ASP A 135 1.88 5.48 16.66
CA ASP A 135 2.87 5.73 17.72
C ASP A 135 3.20 4.46 18.56
N GLN A 136 2.33 3.45 18.53
CA GLN A 136 2.56 2.15 19.19
C GLN A 136 3.07 1.07 18.24
N ASP A 137 3.06 1.28 16.92
CA ASP A 137 3.65 0.36 15.96
C ASP A 137 5.20 0.47 16.06
N PRO A 138 5.89 -0.59 16.51
CA PRO A 138 7.32 -0.52 16.78
C PRO A 138 8.16 -0.43 15.51
N ILE A 139 7.68 -0.94 14.37
CA ILE A 139 8.38 -0.89 13.08
C ILE A 139 8.26 0.54 12.53
N PHE A 140 7.05 1.08 12.49
CA PHE A 140 6.80 2.44 12.03
C PHE A 140 7.56 3.45 12.90
N SER A 141 7.44 3.34 14.22
CA SER A 141 8.10 4.27 15.16
C SER A 141 9.63 4.21 15.07
N ALA A 142 10.20 3.02 14.88
CA ALA A 142 11.64 2.86 14.68
C ALA A 142 12.11 3.47 13.35
N ALA A 143 11.36 3.24 12.27
CA ALA A 143 11.66 3.80 10.96
C ALA A 143 11.63 5.33 10.97
N VAL A 144 10.60 5.94 11.57
CA VAL A 144 10.50 7.40 11.76
C VAL A 144 11.65 7.93 12.60
N ALA A 145 11.97 7.27 13.73
CA ALA A 145 13.07 7.68 14.60
C ALA A 145 14.45 7.58 13.92
N ALA A 146 14.62 6.64 12.99
CA ALA A 146 15.83 6.48 12.18
C ALA A 146 15.90 7.47 10.99
N GLY A 147 14.82 8.20 10.71
CA GLY A 147 14.67 9.01 9.50
C GLY A 147 14.48 8.18 8.23
N ASN A 148 14.18 6.89 8.36
CA ASN A 148 13.86 6.01 7.24
C ASN A 148 12.36 6.12 6.88
N LEU A 149 11.99 7.26 6.29
CA LEU A 149 10.58 7.54 5.96
C LEU A 149 10.02 6.59 4.90
N GLN A 150 10.87 5.98 4.07
CA GLN A 150 10.45 5.00 3.07
C GLN A 150 10.00 3.69 3.71
N GLU A 151 10.76 3.18 4.69
CA GLU A 151 10.36 2.01 5.49
C GLU A 151 9.09 2.29 6.31
N ALA A 152 8.96 3.50 6.87
CA ALA A 152 7.72 3.91 7.53
C ALA A 152 6.52 3.86 6.57
N VAL A 153 6.69 4.34 5.34
CA VAL A 153 5.64 4.33 4.30
C VAL A 153 5.31 2.92 3.81
N GLU A 154 6.30 2.05 3.64
CA GLU A 154 6.07 0.62 3.37
C GLU A 154 5.24 0.00 4.50
N ARG A 155 5.58 0.29 5.76
CA ARG A 155 4.81 -0.20 6.92
C ARG A 155 3.37 0.31 6.93
N LEU A 156 3.12 1.56 6.55
CA LEU A 156 1.76 2.07 6.39
C LEU A 156 0.97 1.26 5.35
N GLY A 157 1.61 0.90 4.24
CA GLY A 157 1.02 0.05 3.21
C GLY A 157 0.62 -1.34 3.69
N GLU A 158 1.34 -1.87 4.67
CA GLU A 158 1.06 -3.16 5.30
C GLU A 158 -0.10 -3.10 6.28
N VAL A 159 -0.29 -1.97 6.96
CA VAL A 159 -1.17 -1.88 8.14
C VAL A 159 -2.49 -1.20 7.84
N ILE A 160 -2.49 -0.09 7.09
CA ILE A 160 -3.68 0.72 6.79
C ILE A 160 -4.88 -0.11 6.34
N PRO A 161 -4.73 -1.09 5.43
CA PRO A 161 -5.85 -1.89 4.98
C PRO A 161 -6.61 -2.59 6.11
N PHE A 162 -5.97 -2.86 7.24
CA PHE A 162 -6.55 -3.62 8.35
C PHE A 162 -7.03 -2.74 9.50
N LEU A 163 -6.93 -1.40 9.37
CA LEU A 163 -7.40 -0.49 10.40
C LEU A 163 -8.93 -0.40 10.39
N PRO A 164 -9.59 -0.44 11.56
CA PRO A 164 -11.05 -0.45 11.65
C PRO A 164 -11.69 0.85 11.13
N ASP A 165 -10.97 1.96 11.25
CA ASP A 165 -11.46 3.27 10.83
C ASP A 165 -11.05 3.62 9.39
N PHE A 166 -10.25 2.78 8.71
CA PHE A 166 -9.82 3.04 7.33
C PHE A 166 -11.02 3.06 6.38
N ILE A 167 -11.17 4.18 5.67
CA ILE A 167 -12.19 4.41 4.66
C ILE A 167 -11.57 4.11 3.30
N ALA A 168 -11.82 2.90 2.80
CA ALA A 168 -11.40 2.51 1.45
C ALA A 168 -12.17 3.30 0.37
N PRO A 169 -11.56 3.51 -0.82
CA PRO A 169 -12.24 4.11 -1.96
C PRO A 169 -13.51 3.36 -2.36
N THR A 170 -14.47 4.05 -3.00
CA THR A 170 -15.68 3.39 -3.49
C THR A 170 -15.35 2.28 -4.48
N GLY A 171 -15.95 1.09 -4.31
CA GLY A 171 -15.68 -0.09 -5.12
C GLY A 171 -14.44 -0.88 -4.69
N TRP A 172 -13.72 -0.43 -3.66
CA TRP A 172 -12.64 -1.18 -3.04
C TRP A 172 -13.15 -1.90 -1.80
N GLN A 173 -13.06 -3.23 -1.83
CA GLN A 173 -13.28 -4.05 -0.65
C GLN A 173 -11.93 -4.38 -0.03
N VAL A 174 -11.68 -3.83 1.15
CA VAL A 174 -10.79 -4.45 2.12
C VAL A 174 -11.43 -5.77 2.51
N ILE A 175 -10.67 -6.86 2.57
CA ILE A 175 -11.16 -8.10 3.18
C ILE A 175 -10.91 -7.97 4.70
N PRO A 176 -11.94 -7.76 5.53
CA PRO A 176 -11.74 -7.65 6.97
C PRO A 176 -11.14 -8.95 7.51
N ILE A 177 -10.05 -8.84 8.29
CA ILE A 177 -9.32 -10.01 8.78
C ILE A 177 -10.17 -10.89 9.74
N ASP A 178 -11.16 -10.29 10.38
CA ASP A 178 -12.16 -10.91 11.25
C ASP A 178 -13.33 -11.55 10.48
N THR A 179 -13.47 -11.24 9.18
CA THR A 179 -14.44 -11.90 8.29
C THR A 179 -13.81 -13.02 7.46
N LEU A 180 -12.50 -13.23 7.55
CA LEU A 180 -11.83 -14.38 6.93
C LEU A 180 -12.32 -15.67 7.60
N THR A 181 -13.26 -16.36 6.95
CA THR A 181 -13.69 -17.70 7.35
C THR A 181 -12.89 -18.76 6.60
N ASP A 182 -12.87 -20.00 7.10
CA ASP A 182 -12.32 -21.15 6.35
C ASP A 182 -12.94 -21.32 4.94
N GLN A 183 -14.11 -20.72 4.70
CA GLN A 183 -14.77 -20.67 3.39
C GLN A 183 -14.23 -19.56 2.46
N ASP A 184 -13.68 -18.47 3.00
CA ASP A 184 -13.04 -17.41 2.21
C ASP A 184 -11.63 -17.82 1.75
N PHE A 185 -11.09 -18.85 2.39
CA PHE A 185 -9.93 -19.62 1.93
C PHE A 185 -10.30 -20.82 1.04
N MET A 186 -11.55 -20.91 0.53
CA MET A 186 -11.91 -21.89 -0.51
C MET A 186 -11.24 -21.50 -1.82
N LEU A 187 -10.04 -22.04 -2.00
CA LEU A 187 -9.18 -21.78 -3.13
C LEU A 187 -9.86 -22.20 -4.45
N PRO A 188 -9.82 -21.36 -5.48
CA PRO A 188 -9.99 -21.84 -6.84
C PRO A 188 -8.97 -22.94 -7.14
N ALA A 189 -9.41 -24.04 -7.79
CA ALA A 189 -8.60 -25.23 -8.06
C ALA A 189 -7.30 -24.99 -8.87
N TRP A 190 -7.04 -23.76 -9.33
CA TRP A 190 -5.87 -23.35 -10.11
C TRP A 190 -4.77 -22.65 -9.29
N LEU A 191 -4.97 -22.34 -8.00
CA LEU A 191 -3.92 -21.70 -7.17
C LEU A 191 -2.75 -22.62 -6.77
N GLY A 192 -2.83 -23.91 -7.12
CA GLY A 192 -1.74 -24.85 -6.90
C GLY A 192 -1.44 -25.14 -5.42
N PRO A 193 -0.61 -26.16 -5.12
CA PRO A 193 -0.42 -26.66 -3.76
C PRO A 193 0.30 -25.69 -2.81
N GLY A 194 1.06 -24.72 -3.34
CA GLY A 194 1.92 -23.83 -2.53
C GLY A 194 1.17 -22.75 -1.76
N VAL A 195 0.05 -22.26 -2.28
CA VAL A 195 -0.78 -21.23 -1.63
C VAL A 195 -1.60 -21.82 -0.47
N ILE A 196 -1.99 -23.09 -0.59
CA ILE A 196 -2.73 -23.84 0.46
C ILE A 196 -1.88 -23.98 1.72
N SER A 197 -0.64 -24.42 1.56
CA SER A 197 0.30 -24.59 2.67
C SER A 197 0.66 -23.28 3.35
N LEU A 198 0.54 -22.15 2.65
CA LEU A 198 0.83 -20.82 3.17
C LEU A 198 -0.23 -20.35 4.17
N ILE A 199 -1.49 -20.53 3.79
CA ILE A 199 -2.65 -20.17 4.63
C ILE A 199 -2.72 -21.06 5.87
N GLU A 200 -2.50 -22.37 5.73
CA GLU A 200 -2.48 -23.29 6.87
C GLU A 200 -1.33 -22.98 7.85
N ASN A 201 -0.16 -22.55 7.34
CA ASN A 201 0.95 -22.14 8.18
C ASN A 201 0.60 -20.86 8.96
N LEU A 202 0.01 -19.88 8.28
CA LEU A 202 -0.41 -18.62 8.87
C LEU A 202 -1.46 -18.80 9.96
N GLN A 203 -2.51 -19.59 9.70
CA GLN A 203 -3.53 -19.92 10.70
C GLN A 203 -2.90 -20.57 11.95
N ASN A 204 -1.96 -21.50 11.76
CA ASN A 204 -1.25 -22.13 12.86
C ASN A 204 -0.38 -21.14 13.63
N LYS A 205 0.31 -20.20 12.96
CA LYS A 205 1.08 -19.15 13.63
C LYS A 205 0.18 -18.24 14.47
N ILE A 206 -0.95 -17.80 13.92
CA ILE A 206 -1.93 -16.95 14.62
C ILE A 206 -2.44 -17.66 15.88
N LEU A 207 -2.86 -18.92 15.77
CA LEU A 207 -3.36 -19.70 16.91
C LEU A 207 -2.31 -19.89 18.02
N ASN A 208 -1.03 -19.98 17.65
CA ASN A 208 0.08 -20.18 18.59
C ASN A 208 0.73 -18.87 19.09
N SER A 209 0.35 -17.72 18.53
CA SER A 209 0.92 -16.41 18.86
C SER A 209 0.41 -15.80 20.17
N GLY A 210 -0.74 -16.26 20.67
CA GLY A 210 -1.43 -15.64 21.81
C GLY A 210 -2.17 -14.34 21.46
N LEU A 211 -2.21 -13.92 20.19
CA LEU A 211 -2.93 -12.73 19.75
C LEU A 211 -4.43 -12.81 20.01
N LEU A 212 -5.01 -14.00 19.93
CA LEU A 212 -6.45 -14.23 20.16
C LEU A 212 -6.82 -14.40 21.64
N SER A 213 -5.89 -14.14 22.57
CA SER A 213 -6.19 -14.17 24.00
C SER A 213 -7.08 -12.99 24.43
N PRO A 214 -7.99 -13.16 25.41
CA PRO A 214 -8.94 -12.11 25.81
C PRO A 214 -8.30 -10.76 26.22
N GLU A 215 -7.08 -10.77 26.74
CA GLU A 215 -6.32 -9.57 27.08
C GLU A 215 -5.98 -8.69 25.87
N ASN A 216 -5.86 -9.29 24.68
CA ASN A 216 -5.48 -8.63 23.42
C ASN A 216 -6.69 -8.25 22.57
N LEU A 217 -7.91 -8.64 22.98
CA LEU A 217 -9.14 -8.38 22.25
C LEU A 217 -9.97 -7.25 22.90
N ASN A 218 -10.59 -6.44 22.05
CA ASN A 218 -11.67 -5.54 22.41
C ASN A 218 -12.94 -6.35 22.78
N PRO A 219 -13.92 -5.75 23.47
CA PRO A 219 -15.17 -6.44 23.83
C PRO A 219 -16.00 -6.96 22.65
N ASP A 220 -15.79 -6.41 21.45
CA ASP A 220 -16.42 -6.84 20.20
C ASP A 220 -15.67 -8.00 19.51
N GLY A 221 -14.52 -8.43 20.06
CA GLY A 221 -13.70 -9.50 19.51
C GLY A 221 -12.63 -9.06 18.51
N THR A 222 -12.51 -7.76 18.21
CA THR A 222 -11.41 -7.23 17.39
C THR A 222 -10.09 -7.17 18.17
N LEU A 223 -8.94 -7.22 17.49
CA LEU A 223 -7.66 -7.00 18.15
C LEU A 223 -7.52 -5.54 18.62
N LYS A 224 -7.02 -5.36 19.84
CA LYS A 224 -6.62 -4.04 20.36
C LYS A 224 -5.47 -3.44 19.57
N ASP A 225 -4.57 -4.30 19.09
CA ASP A 225 -3.42 -3.95 18.28
C ASP A 225 -3.27 -4.99 17.15
N PRO A 226 -3.63 -4.65 15.90
CA PRO A 226 -3.55 -5.58 14.78
C PRO A 226 -2.12 -5.77 14.26
N THR A 227 -1.15 -4.96 14.69
CA THR A 227 0.25 -4.94 14.21
C THR A 227 0.89 -6.31 14.16
N ALA A 228 0.78 -7.08 15.24
CA ALA A 228 1.40 -8.40 15.36
C ALA A 228 0.68 -9.48 14.53
N LEU A 229 -0.62 -9.31 14.25
CA LEU A 229 -1.34 -10.17 13.31
C LEU A 229 -0.88 -9.90 11.88
N ILE A 230 -0.70 -8.62 11.53
CA ILE A 230 -0.18 -8.19 10.23
C ILE A 230 1.25 -8.72 10.03
N GLU A 231 2.12 -8.65 11.03
CA GLU A 231 3.48 -9.21 10.96
C GLU A 231 3.48 -10.72 10.62
N LEU A 232 2.61 -11.50 11.28
CA LEU A 232 2.48 -12.94 11.01
C LEU A 232 2.01 -13.21 9.58
N VAL A 233 1.05 -12.41 9.09
CA VAL A 233 0.56 -12.48 7.70
C VAL A 233 1.71 -12.17 6.75
N MET A 234 2.45 -11.09 6.96
CA MET A 234 3.54 -10.65 6.10
C MET A 234 4.71 -11.65 6.03
N GLU A 235 5.03 -12.34 7.13
CA GLU A 235 6.07 -13.39 7.15
C GLU A 235 5.76 -14.55 6.19
N ASP A 236 4.49 -14.93 6.07
CA ASP A 236 4.09 -16.08 5.26
C ASP A 236 3.82 -15.68 3.81
N PHE A 237 3.30 -14.47 3.53
CA PHE A 237 3.05 -14.03 2.16
C PHE A 237 4.30 -13.60 1.35
N GLY A 238 5.51 -13.82 1.87
CA GLY A 238 6.74 -13.78 1.07
C GLY A 238 7.03 -12.45 0.36
N GLY A 239 6.52 -11.34 0.90
CA GLY A 239 6.75 -10.00 0.36
C GLY A 239 5.76 -9.52 -0.71
N PHE A 240 4.60 -10.16 -0.88
CA PHE A 240 3.49 -9.51 -1.59
C PHE A 240 2.97 -8.33 -0.74
N SER A 241 2.94 -7.13 -1.32
CA SER A 241 2.38 -5.95 -0.66
C SER A 241 0.86 -6.13 -0.51
N PRO A 242 0.27 -5.90 0.68
CA PRO A 242 -1.19 -5.94 0.86
C PRO A 242 -1.94 -5.01 -0.10
N ILE A 243 -1.32 -3.92 -0.58
CA ILE A 243 -1.84 -3.05 -1.66
C ILE A 243 -2.19 -3.83 -2.93
N ASP A 244 -1.43 -4.88 -3.25
CA ASP A 244 -1.69 -5.73 -4.42
C ASP A 244 -2.81 -6.73 -4.17
N LEU A 245 -3.07 -7.11 -2.91
CA LEU A 245 -4.17 -8.01 -2.55
C LEU A 245 -5.54 -7.31 -2.63
N ILE A 246 -5.57 -6.03 -2.26
CA ILE A 246 -6.80 -5.25 -2.27
C ILE A 246 -7.14 -4.92 -3.75
N GLY A 247 -8.29 -5.39 -4.22
CA GLY A 247 -8.74 -5.18 -5.61
C GLY A 247 -8.43 -6.32 -6.60
N GLN A 248 -7.87 -7.46 -6.18
CA GLN A 248 -7.67 -8.63 -7.05
C GLN A 248 -8.85 -9.63 -7.10
N LEU A 249 -9.96 -9.38 -6.39
CA LEU A 249 -11.16 -10.19 -6.57
C LEU A 249 -12.02 -9.60 -7.72
N PRO A 250 -12.27 -10.36 -8.81
CA PRO A 250 -13.10 -9.88 -9.89
C PRO A 250 -14.51 -9.55 -9.39
N GLU A 251 -15.05 -8.40 -9.77
CA GLU A 251 -16.50 -8.18 -9.67
C GLU A 251 -17.23 -9.26 -10.48
N GLY A 252 -18.09 -10.05 -9.83
CA GLY A 252 -19.12 -10.83 -10.50
C GLY A 252 -18.89 -12.33 -10.71
N ILE A 253 -18.33 -13.08 -9.75
CA ILE A 253 -18.54 -14.54 -9.74
C ILE A 253 -19.90 -14.85 -9.11
N GLU A 254 -20.91 -15.05 -9.95
CA GLU A 254 -22.12 -15.76 -9.55
C GLU A 254 -21.75 -17.21 -9.22
N PHE A 255 -22.00 -17.64 -7.99
CA PHE A 255 -21.90 -19.05 -7.61
C PHE A 255 -23.04 -19.83 -8.28
N PRO A 256 -22.76 -20.86 -9.10
CA PRO A 256 -23.80 -21.79 -9.48
C PRO A 256 -24.22 -22.54 -8.22
N MET A 257 -25.44 -22.26 -7.73
CA MET A 257 -26.07 -23.11 -6.72
C MET A 257 -26.22 -24.52 -7.30
N GLY A 258 -25.47 -25.46 -6.72
CA GLY A 258 -25.56 -26.89 -6.99
C GLY A 258 -25.36 -27.68 -5.70
#